data_AF-A0A7S1NNT3-F1
#
_entry.id   AF-A0A7S1NNT3-F1
#
_cell.length_a   1.000
_cell.length_b   1.000
_cell.length_c   1.000
_cell.angle_alpha   90.00
_cell.angle_beta   90.00
_cell.angle_gamma   90.00
#
_symmetry.space_group_name_H-M   'P 1'
#
loop_
_entity.id
_entity.type
_entity.pdbx_description
1 polymer ?
#
loop_
_entity_poly.entity_id
_entity_poly.type
_entity_poly.pdbx_seq_one_letter_code
_entity_poly.pdbx_strand_id
1 'polypeptide(L)'
;TGAKNEAKRIKQLKEMKAAAVEEPWSEEGKMSVADVLRPPVVVLCARIVEHKYFVLFIDVLIVISLIMMCLIHEGMSDEFEFAIQITELVIGGVFAFEAILKIIALSVMVYIKDGWNQFDLVLVVFGTTLSILEMTGLLGDSIWGSLRGLRSIRIFKFLRSIESLQHVLACAGAAVFPSL
;
A
#
# COMPACT_ATOMS: atom_id res chain seq x y z
N THR A 1 -17.65 60.50 -26.93
CA THR A 1 -16.68 59.43 -27.27
C THR A 1 -15.95 58.86 -26.05
N GLY A 2 -15.75 59.60 -24.96
CA GLY A 2 -15.08 59.11 -23.73
C GLY A 2 -15.90 58.12 -22.87
N ALA A 3 -17.18 58.37 -22.63
CA ALA A 3 -18.01 57.57 -21.72
C ALA A 3 -18.19 56.10 -22.16
N LYS A 4 -18.24 55.83 -23.47
CA LYS A 4 -18.32 54.45 -24.00
C LYS A 4 -17.03 53.66 -23.77
N ASN A 5 -15.88 54.33 -23.80
CA ASN A 5 -14.58 53.68 -23.59
C ASN A 5 -14.35 53.35 -22.12
N GLU A 6 -14.84 54.20 -21.22
CA GLU A 6 -14.76 53.99 -19.77
C GLU A 6 -15.67 52.84 -19.31
N ALA A 7 -16.90 52.77 -19.81
CA ALA A 7 -17.80 51.64 -19.56
C ALA A 7 -17.19 50.30 -20.02
N LYS A 8 -16.47 50.30 -21.15
CA LYS A 8 -15.78 49.11 -21.67
C LYS A 8 -14.62 48.69 -20.78
N ARG A 9 -13.85 49.64 -20.24
CA ARG A 9 -12.77 49.39 -19.27
C ARG A 9 -13.30 48.83 -17.95
N ILE A 10 -14.40 49.39 -17.44
CA ILE A 10 -15.01 48.91 -16.19
C ILE A 10 -15.56 47.50 -16.36
N LYS A 11 -16.16 47.19 -17.52
CA LYS A 11 -16.63 45.84 -17.84
C LYS A 11 -15.46 44.85 -17.91
N GLN A 12 -14.38 45.20 -18.62
CA GLN A 12 -13.16 44.38 -18.67
C GLN A 12 -12.52 44.19 -17.30
N LEU A 13 -12.47 45.23 -16.47
CA LEU A 13 -11.95 45.14 -15.10
C LEU A 13 -12.79 44.23 -14.21
N LYS A 14 -14.12 44.20 -14.39
CA LYS A 14 -15.00 43.28 -13.67
C LYS A 14 -14.84 41.84 -14.15
N GLU A 15 -14.71 41.62 -15.45
CA GLU A 15 -14.47 40.30 -16.04
C GLU A 15 -13.09 39.75 -15.63
N MET A 16 -12.03 40.58 -15.64
CA MET A 16 -10.71 40.20 -15.16
C MET A 16 -10.70 39.92 -13.65
N LYS A 17 -11.44 40.70 -12.84
CA LYS A 17 -11.57 40.43 -11.40
C LYS A 17 -12.40 39.17 -11.11
N ALA A 18 -13.45 38.90 -11.89
CA ALA A 18 -14.23 37.67 -11.76
C ALA A 18 -13.39 36.45 -12.13
N ALA A 19 -12.62 36.52 -13.22
CA ALA A 19 -11.68 35.47 -13.63
C ALA A 19 -10.52 35.27 -12.63
N ALA A 20 -10.04 36.33 -11.97
CA ALA A 20 -9.01 36.24 -10.93
C ALA A 20 -9.55 35.72 -9.58
N VAL A 21 -10.87 35.85 -9.33
CA VAL A 21 -11.54 35.24 -8.17
C VAL A 21 -11.84 33.75 -8.42
N GLU A 22 -11.92 33.34 -9.68
CA GLU A 22 -12.02 31.94 -10.13
C GLU A 22 -10.66 31.25 -10.34
N GLU A 23 -9.58 31.69 -9.70
CA GLU A 23 -8.35 30.90 -9.61
C GLU A 23 -8.68 29.56 -8.90
N PRO A 24 -8.63 28.39 -9.58
CA PRO A 24 -9.06 27.10 -9.03
C PRO A 24 -8.07 26.48 -8.04
N TRP A 25 -7.19 27.30 -7.44
CA TRP A 25 -6.05 26.84 -6.65
C TRP A 25 -5.87 27.69 -5.40
N SER A 26 -6.75 27.51 -4.42
CA SER A 26 -6.43 27.81 -3.02
C SER A 26 -7.19 26.90 -2.04
N GLU A 27 -7.41 25.64 -2.43
CA GLU A 27 -7.78 24.56 -1.51
C GLU A 27 -6.60 23.61 -1.23
N GLU A 28 -5.48 23.74 -1.94
CA GLU A 28 -4.29 22.87 -1.77
C GLU A 28 -3.42 23.22 -0.55
N GLY A 29 -3.72 24.31 0.16
CA GLY A 29 -2.90 24.81 1.28
C GLY A 29 -3.55 24.73 2.66
N LYS A 30 -4.79 24.24 2.78
CA LYS A 30 -5.43 24.11 4.09
C LYS A 30 -4.97 22.80 4.74
N MET A 31 -3.77 22.84 5.31
CA MET A 31 -3.38 21.92 6.38
C MET A 31 -4.55 21.90 7.39
N SER A 32 -5.27 20.78 7.46
CA SER A 32 -6.42 20.67 8.35
C SER A 32 -5.93 20.94 9.78
N VAL A 33 -6.73 21.59 10.62
CA VAL A 33 -6.40 21.80 12.03
C VAL A 33 -6.08 20.44 12.71
N ALA A 34 -6.65 19.35 12.19
CA ALA A 34 -6.36 17.98 12.57
C ALA A 34 -4.94 17.51 12.19
N ASP A 35 -4.34 18.00 11.10
CA ASP A 35 -2.97 17.70 10.70
C ASP A 35 -1.94 18.44 11.57
N VAL A 36 -2.27 19.67 12.01
CA VAL A 36 -1.46 20.42 12.98
C VAL A 36 -1.48 19.77 14.36
N LEU A 37 -2.59 19.13 14.74
CA LEU A 37 -2.77 18.46 16.03
C LEU A 37 -2.40 16.96 16.01
N ARG A 38 -1.65 16.48 15.00
CA ARG A 38 -1.22 15.08 14.98
C ARG A 38 -0.25 14.81 16.13
N PRO A 39 -0.47 13.75 16.93
CA PRO A 39 0.47 13.35 17.97
C PRO A 39 1.88 13.13 17.38
N PRO A 40 2.96 13.42 18.13
CA PRO A 40 4.33 13.26 17.64
C PRO A 40 4.64 11.83 17.18
N VAL A 41 3.97 10.83 17.79
CA VAL A 41 4.03 9.42 17.39
C VAL A 41 3.53 9.21 15.96
N VAL A 42 2.42 9.85 15.57
CA VAL A 42 1.85 9.71 14.21
C VAL A 42 2.80 10.28 13.17
N VAL A 43 3.38 11.44 13.44
CA VAL A 43 4.35 12.09 12.54
C VAL A 43 5.63 11.25 12.40
N LEU A 44 6.10 10.66 13.50
CA LEU A 44 7.25 9.76 13.48
C LEU A 44 6.96 8.49 12.67
N CYS A 45 5.82 7.84 12.91
CA CYS A 45 5.42 6.65 12.15
C CYS A 45 5.27 6.94 10.66
N ALA A 46 4.64 8.07 10.29
CA ALA A 46 4.53 8.49 8.90
C ALA A 46 5.91 8.67 8.26
N ARG A 47 6.82 9.37 8.94
CA ARG A 47 8.21 9.55 8.45
C ARG A 47 8.94 8.22 8.27
N ILE A 48 8.74 7.24 9.15
CA ILE A 48 9.37 5.92 9.04
C ILE A 48 8.81 5.17 7.83
N VAL A 49 7.48 5.11 7.70
CA VAL A 49 6.80 4.36 6.64
C VAL A 49 7.07 4.95 5.25
N GLU A 50 7.16 6.28 5.14
CA GLU A 50 7.46 6.97 3.88
C GLU A 50 8.95 6.95 3.51
N HIS A 51 9.82 6.50 4.43
CA HIS A 51 11.25 6.51 4.19
C HIS A 51 11.64 5.50 3.11
N LYS A 52 12.34 5.95 2.07
CA LYS A 52 12.74 5.12 0.91
C LYS A 52 13.45 3.83 1.31
N TYR A 53 14.32 3.88 2.32
CA TYR A 53 15.04 2.68 2.79
C TYR A 53 14.13 1.69 3.53
N PHE A 54 13.08 2.19 4.18
CA PHE A 54 12.09 1.31 4.83
C PHE A 54 11.26 0.58 3.77
N VAL A 55 10.79 1.30 2.74
CA VAL A 55 10.08 0.69 1.61
C VAL A 55 10.95 -0.34 0.90
N LEU A 56 12.21 0.01 0.58
CA LEU A 56 13.16 -0.91 -0.03
C LEU A 56 13.43 -2.14 0.86
N PHE A 57 13.55 -1.94 2.17
CA PHE A 57 13.75 -3.05 3.11
C PHE A 57 12.58 -4.04 3.08
N ILE A 58 11.34 -3.54 3.11
CA ILE A 58 10.14 -4.38 3.00
C ILE A 58 10.14 -5.14 1.66
N ASP A 59 10.45 -4.47 0.55
CA ASP A 59 10.51 -5.11 -0.77
C ASP A 59 11.56 -6.22 -0.85
N VAL A 60 12.75 -6.00 -0.27
CA VAL A 60 13.80 -7.01 -0.19
C VAL A 60 13.34 -8.23 0.62
N LEU A 61 12.62 -8.04 1.72
CA LEU A 61 12.07 -9.15 2.51
C LEU A 61 11.03 -9.96 1.72
N ILE A 62 10.23 -9.31 0.87
CA ILE A 62 9.30 -10.03 -0.03
C ILE A 62 10.10 -10.92 -0.97
N VAL A 63 11.14 -10.38 -1.62
CA VAL A 63 11.98 -11.15 -2.55
C VAL A 63 12.66 -12.33 -1.86
N ILE A 64 13.21 -12.12 -0.66
CA ILE A 64 13.81 -13.19 0.14
C ILE A 64 12.76 -14.27 0.45
N SER A 65 11.56 -13.89 0.91
CA SER A 65 10.48 -14.84 1.19
C SER A 65 10.07 -15.65 -0.05
N LEU A 66 10.10 -15.06 -1.24
CA LEU A 66 9.81 -15.76 -2.49
C LEU A 66 10.94 -16.72 -2.89
N ILE A 67 12.20 -16.32 -2.72
CA ILE A 67 13.34 -17.20 -2.97
C ILE A 67 13.29 -18.41 -2.03
N MET A 68 12.97 -18.21 -0.75
CA MET A 68 12.83 -19.32 0.21
C MET A 68 11.77 -20.34 -0.25
N MET A 69 10.65 -19.87 -0.81
CA MET A 69 9.63 -20.75 -1.40
C MET A 69 10.15 -21.54 -2.61
N CYS A 70 10.99 -20.93 -3.45
CA CYS A 70 11.57 -21.59 -4.60
C CYS A 70 12.62 -22.65 -4.22
N LEU A 71 13.19 -22.56 -3.01
CA LEU A 71 14.15 -23.54 -2.50
C LEU A 71 13.48 -24.76 -1.87
N ILE A 72 12.15 -24.76 -1.72
CA ILE A 72 11.40 -25.92 -1.23
C ILE A 72 11.44 -27.03 -2.28
N HIS A 73 11.98 -28.19 -1.90
CA HIS A 73 12.04 -29.37 -2.75
C HIS A 73 11.64 -30.62 -1.95
N GLU A 74 11.11 -31.63 -2.65
CA GLU A 74 10.81 -32.91 -2.02
C GLU A 74 12.10 -33.59 -1.53
N GLY A 75 12.06 -34.20 -0.34
CA GLY A 75 13.22 -34.86 0.27
C GLY A 75 14.21 -33.93 1.00
N MET A 76 13.78 -32.73 1.37
CA MET A 76 14.52 -31.80 2.22
C MET A 76 14.63 -32.34 3.67
N SER A 77 15.69 -31.96 4.38
CA SER A 77 15.83 -32.32 5.80
C SER A 77 14.83 -31.55 6.65
N ASP A 78 14.28 -32.22 7.66
CA ASP A 78 13.31 -31.63 8.61
C ASP A 78 13.85 -30.36 9.28
N GLU A 79 15.16 -30.29 9.55
CA GLU A 79 15.82 -29.10 10.10
C GLU A 79 15.75 -27.89 9.15
N PHE A 80 15.92 -28.13 7.85
CA PHE A 80 15.89 -27.06 6.85
C PHE A 80 14.46 -26.61 6.56
N GLU A 81 13.49 -27.53 6.53
CA GLU A 81 12.07 -27.19 6.43
C GLU A 81 11.64 -26.33 7.63
N PHE A 82 12.03 -26.72 8.84
CA PHE A 82 11.76 -25.94 10.04
C PHE A 82 12.39 -24.54 9.99
N ALA A 83 13.63 -24.42 9.50
CA ALA A 83 14.28 -23.12 9.33
C ALA A 83 13.54 -22.21 8.33
N ILE A 84 13.03 -22.75 7.23
CA ILE A 84 12.19 -22.02 6.27
C ILE A 84 10.89 -21.55 6.94
N GLN A 85 10.18 -22.45 7.64
CA GLN A 85 8.94 -22.12 8.33
C GLN A 85 9.11 -20.99 9.35
N ILE A 86 10.18 -21.04 10.16
CA ILE A 86 10.49 -19.99 11.13
C ILE A 86 10.83 -18.67 10.44
N THR A 87 11.61 -18.72 9.35
CA THR A 87 11.94 -17.52 8.58
C THR A 87 10.69 -16.85 8.01
N GLU A 88 9.75 -17.64 7.47
CA GLU A 88 8.48 -17.14 6.96
C GLU A 88 7.60 -16.52 8.05
N LEU A 89 7.58 -17.12 9.23
CA LEU A 89 6.86 -16.58 10.39
C LEU A 89 7.46 -15.22 10.81
N VAL A 90 8.79 -15.12 10.87
CA VAL A 90 9.49 -13.87 11.21
C VAL A 90 9.20 -12.77 10.17
N ILE A 91 9.32 -13.08 8.88
CA ILE A 91 9.02 -12.12 7.80
C ILE A 91 7.55 -11.68 7.86
N GLY A 92 6.62 -12.62 8.09
CA GLY A 92 5.20 -12.29 8.29
C GLY A 92 4.97 -11.36 9.48
N GLY A 93 5.70 -11.55 10.57
CA GLY A 93 5.70 -10.65 11.72
C GLY A 93 6.19 -9.23 11.39
N VAL A 94 7.24 -9.11 10.56
CA VAL A 94 7.74 -7.80 10.09
C VAL A 94 6.69 -7.08 9.24
N PHE A 95 5.98 -7.78 8.37
CA PHE A 95 4.89 -7.18 7.59
C PHE A 95 3.68 -6.81 8.46
N ALA A 96 3.40 -7.57 9.52
CA ALA A 96 2.39 -7.16 10.51
C ALA A 96 2.79 -5.88 11.23
N PHE A 97 4.07 -5.74 11.60
CA PHE A 97 4.59 -4.52 12.18
C PHE A 97 4.50 -3.32 11.23
N GLU A 98 4.86 -3.51 9.95
CA GLU A 98 4.69 -2.50 8.90
C GLU A 98 3.23 -2.04 8.78
N ALA A 99 2.27 -2.97 8.75
CA ALA A 99 0.85 -2.64 8.69
C ALA A 99 0.39 -1.84 9.91
N ILE A 100 0.86 -2.18 11.12
CA ILE A 100 0.57 -1.43 12.35
C ILE A 100 1.12 0.00 12.25
N LEU A 101 2.36 0.17 11.79
CA LEU A 101 2.95 1.50 11.60
C LEU A 101 2.14 2.33 10.59
N LYS A 102 1.70 1.72 9.49
CA LYS A 102 0.83 2.37 8.50
C LYS A 102 -0.53 2.77 9.08
N ILE A 103 -1.15 1.93 9.90
CA ILE A 103 -2.43 2.24 10.56
C ILE A 103 -2.26 3.44 11.51
N ILE A 104 -1.18 3.49 12.28
CA ILE A 104 -0.86 4.62 13.17
C ILE A 104 -0.60 5.89 12.35
N ALA A 105 0.14 5.78 11.24
CA ALA A 105 0.46 6.91 10.37
C ALA A 105 -0.78 7.49 9.65
N LEU A 106 -1.68 6.62 9.17
CA LEU A 106 -2.77 6.99 8.27
C LEU A 106 -4.13 7.15 8.94
N SER A 107 -4.31 6.84 10.23
CA SER A 107 -5.64 6.65 10.86
C SER A 107 -6.41 5.48 10.25
N VAL A 108 -7.09 4.70 11.10
CA VAL A 108 -7.77 3.44 10.72
C VAL A 108 -8.73 3.64 9.54
N MET A 109 -9.51 4.72 9.53
CA MET A 109 -10.49 4.99 8.48
C MET A 109 -9.88 5.26 7.11
N VAL A 110 -8.71 5.90 7.04
CA VAL A 110 -8.03 6.16 5.77
C VAL A 110 -7.30 4.89 5.31
N TYR A 111 -6.67 4.18 6.25
CA TYR A 111 -6.00 2.91 5.97
C TYR A 111 -6.95 1.91 5.32
N ILE A 112 -8.16 1.74 5.89
CA ILE A 112 -9.17 0.81 5.37
C ILE A 112 -9.82 1.33 4.09
N LYS A 113 -9.75 2.61 3.74
CA LYS A 113 -10.28 3.11 2.45
C LYS A 113 -9.36 2.81 1.27
N ASP A 114 -8.05 2.70 1.49
CA ASP A 114 -7.11 2.33 0.44
C ASP A 114 -7.19 0.81 0.17
N GLY A 115 -7.71 0.44 -1.00
CA GLY A 115 -7.85 -0.97 -1.40
C GLY A 115 -6.53 -1.74 -1.40
N TRP A 116 -5.42 -1.05 -1.65
CA TRP A 116 -4.12 -1.71 -1.60
C TRP A 116 -3.63 -1.98 -0.17
N ASN A 117 -3.96 -1.12 0.79
CA ASN A 117 -3.66 -1.35 2.20
C ASN A 117 -4.56 -2.44 2.81
N GLN A 118 -5.81 -2.54 2.34
CA GLN A 118 -6.68 -3.67 2.66
C GLN A 118 -6.08 -4.99 2.15
N PHE A 119 -5.63 -5.01 0.89
CA PHE A 119 -5.00 -6.20 0.29
C PHE A 119 -3.75 -6.61 1.08
N ASP A 120 -2.89 -5.64 1.43
CA ASP A 120 -1.72 -5.89 2.25
C ASP A 120 -2.08 -6.49 3.62
N LEU A 121 -3.08 -5.94 4.30
CA LEU A 121 -3.56 -6.46 5.58
C LEU A 121 -4.08 -7.90 5.46
N VAL A 122 -4.84 -8.21 4.40
CA VAL A 122 -5.32 -9.57 4.13
C VAL A 122 -4.16 -10.54 3.92
N LEU A 123 -3.15 -10.16 3.13
CA LEU A 123 -1.98 -11.00 2.89
C LEU A 123 -1.17 -11.26 4.15
N VAL A 124 -1.02 -10.26 5.01
CA VAL A 124 -0.34 -10.41 6.30
C VAL A 124 -1.11 -11.36 7.20
N VAL A 125 -2.41 -11.12 7.42
CA VAL A 125 -3.24 -11.92 8.34
C VAL A 125 -3.36 -13.36 7.85
N PHE A 126 -3.69 -13.54 6.57
CA PHE A 126 -3.81 -14.87 5.97
C PHE A 126 -2.46 -15.60 6.01
N GLY A 127 -1.39 -14.89 5.64
CA GLY A 127 -0.04 -15.41 5.60
C GLY A 127 0.47 -15.91 6.95
N THR A 128 0.33 -15.11 8.01
CA THR A 128 0.77 -15.49 9.36
C THR A 128 -0.11 -16.58 9.97
N THR A 129 -1.42 -16.52 9.75
CA THR A 129 -2.36 -17.57 10.20
C THR A 129 -2.03 -18.92 9.57
N LEU A 130 -1.74 -18.94 8.27
CA LEU A 130 -1.32 -20.15 7.58
C LEU A 130 -0.01 -20.70 8.11
N SER A 131 1.01 -19.85 8.33
CA SER A 131 2.29 -20.29 8.90
C SER A 131 2.14 -20.86 10.32
N ILE A 132 1.30 -20.25 11.17
CA ILE A 132 1.03 -20.78 12.51
C ILE A 132 0.31 -22.13 12.43
N LEU A 133 -0.70 -22.24 11.56
CA LEU A 133 -1.49 -23.46 11.42
C LEU A 133 -0.65 -24.62 10.84
N GLU A 134 0.31 -24.32 9.96
CA GLU A 134 1.24 -25.32 9.41
C GLU A 134 2.09 -25.94 10.52
N MET A 135 2.61 -25.12 11.43
CA MET A 135 3.39 -25.58 12.58
C MET A 135 2.59 -26.45 13.55
N THR A 136 1.26 -26.27 13.60
CA THR A 136 0.38 -27.10 14.46
C THR A 136 -0.01 -28.44 13.85
N GLY A 137 0.24 -28.67 12.55
CA GLY A 137 -0.09 -29.91 11.85
C GLY A 137 -1.60 -30.20 11.77
N LEU A 138 -2.47 -29.18 11.89
CA LEU A 138 -3.92 -29.38 12.00
C LEU A 138 -4.64 -29.66 10.67
N LEU A 139 -4.03 -29.38 9.52
CA LEU A 139 -4.58 -29.70 8.20
C LEU A 139 -3.82 -30.86 7.56
N GLY A 140 -4.43 -31.57 6.61
CA GLY A 140 -3.77 -32.64 5.85
C GLY A 140 -2.83 -32.12 4.75
N ASP A 141 -1.83 -32.93 4.39
CA ASP A 141 -0.72 -32.56 3.48
C ASP A 141 -1.17 -32.01 2.11
N SER A 142 -2.25 -32.56 1.53
CA SER A 142 -2.78 -32.08 0.26
C SER A 142 -3.32 -30.64 0.32
N ILE A 143 -3.86 -30.25 1.48
CA ILE A 143 -4.37 -28.89 1.71
C ILE A 143 -3.17 -27.96 1.90
N TRP A 144 -2.15 -28.38 2.64
CA TRP A 144 -0.92 -27.60 2.83
C TRP A 144 -0.21 -27.27 1.53
N GLY A 145 -0.06 -28.25 0.64
CA GLY A 145 0.55 -28.02 -0.67
C GLY A 145 -0.16 -26.92 -1.48
N SER A 146 -1.50 -26.88 -1.42
CA SER A 146 -2.29 -25.83 -2.08
C SER A 146 -2.14 -24.47 -1.40
N LEU A 147 -2.12 -24.45 -0.06
CA LEU A 147 -2.00 -23.22 0.73
C LEU A 147 -0.61 -22.58 0.62
N ARG A 148 0.45 -23.38 0.40
CA ARG A 148 1.81 -22.89 0.13
C ARG A 148 1.82 -21.97 -1.10
N GLY A 149 1.10 -22.32 -2.16
CA GLY A 149 0.99 -21.50 -3.37
C GLY A 149 0.36 -20.12 -3.15
N LEU A 150 -0.50 -19.97 -2.15
CA LEU A 150 -1.14 -18.68 -1.82
C LEU A 150 -0.14 -17.67 -1.25
N ARG A 151 0.99 -18.13 -0.70
CA ARG A 151 2.04 -17.22 -0.21
C ARG A 151 2.76 -16.51 -1.38
N SER A 152 2.78 -17.11 -2.56
CA SER A 152 3.29 -16.48 -3.79
C SER A 152 2.49 -15.25 -4.18
N ILE A 153 1.24 -15.09 -3.70
CA ILE A 153 0.43 -13.87 -3.91
C ILE A 153 1.13 -12.64 -3.33
N ARG A 154 2.04 -12.80 -2.36
CA ARG A 154 2.87 -11.68 -1.86
C ARG A 154 3.74 -11.04 -2.95
N ILE A 155 3.99 -11.70 -4.08
CA ILE A 155 4.64 -11.06 -5.23
C ILE A 155 3.83 -9.87 -5.76
N PHE A 156 2.51 -9.87 -5.62
CA PHE A 156 1.67 -8.73 -5.98
C PHE A 156 1.94 -7.50 -5.11
N LYS A 157 2.40 -7.67 -3.86
CA LYS A 157 2.84 -6.56 -3.01
C LYS A 157 4.10 -5.90 -3.60
N PHE A 158 5.03 -6.69 -4.15
CA PHE A 158 6.18 -6.16 -4.91
C PHE A 158 5.74 -5.47 -6.21
N LEU A 159 4.76 -6.03 -6.93
CA LEU A 159 4.20 -5.39 -8.13
C LEU A 159 3.58 -4.01 -7.82
N ARG A 160 2.98 -3.83 -6.63
CA ARG A 160 2.54 -2.50 -6.17
C ARG A 160 3.71 -1.54 -5.98
N SER A 161 4.88 -1.98 -5.51
CA SER A 161 6.02 -1.06 -5.32
C SER A 161 6.50 -0.44 -6.65
N ILE A 162 6.22 -1.08 -7.78
CA ILE A 162 6.60 -0.63 -9.11
C ILE A 162 5.45 0.18 -9.75
N GLU A 163 5.56 1.51 -9.74
CA GLU A 163 4.55 2.42 -10.31
C GLU A 163 4.20 2.13 -11.78
N SER A 164 5.20 1.76 -12.60
CA SER A 164 4.96 1.41 -14.01
C SER A 164 4.07 0.18 -14.19
N LEU A 165 4.18 -0.81 -13.29
CA LEU A 165 3.35 -2.01 -13.32
C LEU A 165 1.94 -1.72 -12.81
N GLN A 166 1.76 -0.80 -11.87
CA GLN A 166 0.43 -0.38 -11.43
C GLN A 166 -0.39 0.20 -12.60
N HIS A 167 0.22 1.04 -13.45
CA HIS A 167 -0.46 1.59 -14.63
C HIS A 167 -0.85 0.50 -15.62
N VAL A 168 0.04 -0.47 -15.87
CA VAL A 168 -0.25 -1.59 -16.77
C VAL A 168 -1.39 -2.45 -16.20
N LEU A 169 -1.38 -2.75 -14.92
CA LEU A 169 -2.43 -3.51 -14.25
C LEU A 169 -3.77 -2.77 -14.26
N ALA A 170 -3.76 -1.45 -14.05
CA ALA A 170 -4.95 -0.62 -14.12
C ALA A 170 -5.54 -0.59 -15.54
N CYS A 171 -4.71 -0.38 -16.57
CA CYS A 171 -5.14 -0.42 -17.96
C CYS A 171 -5.65 -1.81 -18.38
N ALA A 172 -4.97 -2.88 -17.96
CA ALA A 172 -5.40 -4.24 -18.21
C ALA A 172 -6.75 -4.54 -17.53
N GLY A 173 -6.93 -4.11 -16.27
CA GLY A 173 -8.19 -4.24 -15.55
C GLY A 173 -9.35 -3.52 -16.26
N ALA A 174 -9.13 -2.29 -16.72
CA ALA A 174 -10.11 -1.52 -17.48
C ALA A 174 -10.45 -2.15 -18.83
N ALA A 175 -9.49 -2.81 -19.48
CA ALA A 175 -9.72 -3.55 -20.72
C ALA A 175 -10.54 -4.84 -20.51
N VAL A 176 -10.35 -5.53 -19.38
CA VAL A 176 -11.07 -6.76 -19.04
C VAL A 176 -12.48 -6.47 -18.52
N PHE A 177 -12.67 -5.35 -17.80
CA PHE A 177 -13.97 -4.92 -17.28
C PHE A 177 -14.27 -3.47 -17.69
N PRO A 178 -14.72 -3.23 -18.94
CA PRO A 178 -14.92 -1.87 -19.47
C PRO A 178 -16.08 -1.09 -18.86
N SER A 179 -16.92 -1.73 -18.04
CA SER A 179 -18.23 -1.23 -17.62
C SER A 179 -18.43 -1.09 -16.11
N LEU A 180 -17.34 -1.01 -15.33
CA LEU A 180 -17.34 -0.75 -13.88
C LEU A 180 -16.62 0.56 -13.56
#